data_AF-A0A439TQF3-F1
#
_entry.id   AF-A0A439TQF3-F1
#
_cell.length_a   1.000
_cell.length_b   1.000
_cell.length_c   1.000
_cell.angle_alpha   90.00
_cell.angle_beta   90.00
_cell.angle_gamma   90.00
#
_symmetry.space_group_name_H-M   'P 1'
#
loop_
_entity.id
_entity.type
_entity.pdbx_description
1 polymer ?
#
loop_
_entity_poly.entity_id
_entity_poly.type
_entity_poly.pdbx_seq_one_letter_code
_entity_poly.pdbx_strand_id
1 'polypeptide(L)' 'MRATARSPTTDATSRTQAAGSRSAEGSKLLVMAAIGELVDDGKAEWSRTTTGDIELRLLTGEVFVLGEFSVTRVA' A
#
# COMPACT_ATOMS: atom_id res chain seq x y z
N MET A 1 -21.61 -16.90 -40.49
CA MET A 1 -21.66 -15.98 -39.34
C MET A 1 -21.01 -16.70 -38.15
N ARG A 2 -19.75 -16.40 -37.80
CA ARG A 2 -19.04 -17.05 -36.68
C ARG A 2 -19.27 -16.22 -35.41
N ALA A 3 -20.06 -16.74 -34.48
CA ALA A 3 -20.23 -16.17 -33.15
C ALA A 3 -19.01 -16.58 -32.29
N THR A 4 -18.15 -15.61 -31.96
CA THR A 4 -17.11 -15.78 -30.95
C THR A 4 -17.76 -15.71 -29.58
N ALA A 5 -17.88 -16.84 -28.89
CA ALA A 5 -18.20 -16.87 -27.47
C ALA A 5 -17.01 -16.24 -26.71
N ARG A 6 -17.18 -15.00 -26.23
CA ARG A 6 -16.23 -14.42 -25.28
C ARG A 6 -16.47 -15.10 -23.94
N SER A 7 -15.48 -15.84 -23.46
CA SER A 7 -15.48 -16.50 -22.17
C SER A 7 -15.74 -15.49 -21.04
N PRO A 8 -16.87 -15.58 -20.31
CA PRO A 8 -17.21 -14.61 -19.26
C PRO A 8 -16.26 -14.66 -18.06
N THR A 9 -15.56 -15.78 -17.85
CA THR A 9 -14.65 -15.99 -16.71
C THR A 9 -13.42 -15.08 -16.75
N THR A 10 -12.86 -14.80 -17.92
CA THR A 10 -11.65 -13.97 -18.05
C THR A 10 -11.95 -12.51 -17.76
N ASP A 11 -13.07 -11.97 -18.26
CA ASP A 11 -13.48 -10.57 -18.04
C ASP A 11 -13.86 -10.31 -16.58
N ALA A 12 -14.58 -11.24 -15.95
CA ALA A 12 -14.94 -11.15 -14.54
C ALA A 12 -13.72 -11.18 -13.61
N THR A 13 -12.73 -12.03 -13.90
CA THR A 13 -11.50 -12.14 -13.11
C THR A 13 -10.62 -10.91 -13.26
N SER A 14 -10.48 -10.35 -14.47
CA SER A 14 -9.74 -9.10 -14.69
C SER A 14 -10.43 -7.89 -14.05
N ARG A 15 -11.77 -7.84 -14.08
CA ARG A 15 -12.55 -6.76 -13.47
C ARG A 15 -12.44 -6.76 -11.94
N THR A 16 -12.49 -7.93 -11.31
CA THR A 16 -12.33 -8.07 -9.86
C THR A 16 -10.91 -7.73 -9.42
N GLN A 17 -9.89 -8.15 -10.17
CA GLN A 17 -8.49 -7.77 -9.90
C GLN A 17 -8.27 -6.26 -10.04
N ALA A 18 -8.83 -5.62 -11.08
CA ALA A 18 -8.74 -4.17 -11.26
C ALA A 18 -9.53 -3.38 -10.20
N ALA A 19 -10.64 -3.92 -9.70
CA ALA A 19 -11.38 -3.32 -8.59
C ALA A 19 -10.61 -3.45 -7.27
N GLY A 20 -10.01 -4.62 -7.02
CA GLY A 20 -9.14 -4.87 -5.87
C GLY A 20 -7.90 -3.98 -5.88
N SER A 21 -7.26 -3.78 -7.04
CA SER A 21 -6.08 -2.92 -7.17
C SER A 21 -6.40 -1.45 -6.91
N ARG A 22 -7.51 -0.93 -7.44
CA ARG A 22 -7.96 0.45 -7.15
C ARG A 22 -8.31 0.65 -5.67
N SER A 23 -8.93 -0.34 -5.05
CA SER A 23 -9.25 -0.31 -3.62
C SER A 23 -7.99 -0.34 -2.75
N ALA A 24 -7.00 -1.17 -3.13
CA ALA A 24 -5.70 -1.24 -2.47
C ALA A 24 -4.89 0.06 -2.62
N GLU A 25 -4.92 0.69 -3.79
CA GLU A 25 -4.28 1.98 -4.03
C GLU A 25 -4.90 3.09 -3.16
N GLY A 26 -6.24 3.14 -3.08
CA GLY A 26 -6.94 4.06 -2.18
C GLY A 26 -6.63 3.81 -0.72
N SER A 27 -6.56 2.55 -0.30
CA SER A 27 -6.19 2.17 1.08
C SER A 27 -4.75 2.56 1.40
N LYS A 28 -3.82 2.34 0.47
CA LYS A 28 -2.42 2.74 0.61
C LYS A 28 -2.28 4.26 0.73
N LEU A 29 -3.01 5.03 -0.09
CA LEU A 29 -3.04 6.50 0.00
C LEU A 29 -3.50 6.98 1.38
N LEU A 30 -4.58 6.39 1.93
CA LEU A 30 -5.08 6.76 3.25
C LEU A 30 -4.08 6.45 4.37
N VAL A 31 -3.43 5.28 4.33
CA VAL A 31 -2.41 4.92 5.32
C VAL A 31 -1.20 5.85 5.23
N MET A 32 -0.71 6.15 4.03
CA MET A 32 0.43 7.06 3.86
C MET A 32 0.08 8.49 4.30
N ALA A 33 -1.15 8.96 4.07
CA ALA A 33 -1.61 10.26 4.55
C ALA A 33 -1.61 10.33 6.09
N ALA A 34 -2.17 9.31 6.76
CA ALA A 34 -2.16 9.24 8.22
C ALA A 34 -0.74 9.19 8.81
N ILE A 35 0.20 8.50 8.14
CA ILE A 35 1.62 8.50 8.55
C ILE A 35 2.23 9.89 8.37
N GLY A 36 1.91 10.59 7.28
CA GLY A 36 2.33 11.98 7.08
C GLY A 36 1.86 12.89 8.20
N GLU A 37 0.58 12.79 8.60
CA GLU A 37 0.03 13.55 9.73
C GLU A 37 0.77 13.23 11.05
N LEU A 38 1.13 11.98 11.30
CA LEU A 38 1.93 11.63 12.48
C LEU A 38 3.32 12.27 12.47
N VAL A 39 3.95 12.39 11.30
CA VAL A 39 5.25 13.06 11.16
C VAL A 39 5.12 14.57 11.33
N ASP A 40 4.11 15.18 10.70
CA ASP A 40 3.84 16.62 10.81
C ASP A 40 3.50 17.03 12.26
N ASP A 41 2.79 16.16 13.00
CA ASP A 41 2.49 16.31 14.42
C ASP A 41 3.71 16.05 15.35
N GLY A 42 4.86 15.62 14.81
CA GLY A 42 6.06 15.26 15.58
C GLY A 42 5.92 13.98 16.40
N LYS A 43 4.94 13.12 16.09
CA LYS A 43 4.71 11.82 16.73
C LYS A 43 5.49 10.69 16.07
N ALA A 44 6.04 10.94 14.89
CA ALA A 44 6.90 10.02 14.18
C ALA A 44 7.96 10.76 13.37
N GLU A 45 9.01 10.04 13.00
CA GLU A 45 10.00 10.45 12.00
C GLU A 45 10.06 9.37 10.94
N TRP A 46 10.28 9.74 9.69
CA TRP A 46 10.52 8.77 8.62
C TRP A 46 11.76 9.11 7.80
N SER A 47 12.39 8.09 7.24
CA SER A 47 13.51 8.25 6.32
C SER A 47 13.47 7.19 5.24
N ARG A 48 14.08 7.50 4.08
CA ARG A 48 14.28 6.49 3.04
C ARG A 48 15.53 5.68 3.35
N THR A 49 15.41 4.36 3.29
CA THR A 49 16.54 3.45 3.42
C THR A 49 17.31 3.35 2.10
N THR A 50 18.49 2.73 2.15
CA THR A 50 19.30 2.45 0.95
C THR A 50 18.60 1.49 -0.02
N THR A 51 17.65 0.67 0.45
CA THR A 51 16.85 -0.24 -0.39
C THR A 51 15.69 0.47 -1.09
N GLY A 52 15.40 1.72 -0.70
CA GLY A 52 14.27 2.50 -1.23
C GLY A 52 12.98 2.34 -0.43
N ASP A 53 13.00 1.55 0.65
CA ASP A 53 11.90 1.44 1.60
C ASP A 53 11.84 2.67 2.53
N ILE A 54 10.77 2.78 3.31
CA ILE A 54 10.62 3.82 4.31
C ILE A 54 10.82 3.20 5.70
N GLU A 55 11.80 3.69 6.44
CA GLU A 55 11.89 3.44 7.88
C GLU A 55 11.07 4.49 8.61
N LEU A 56 10.08 4.05 9.39
CA LEU A 56 9.21 4.86 10.22
C LEU A 56 9.55 4.59 11.69
N ARG A 57 9.95 5.63 12.41
CA ARG A 57 10.22 5.59 13.85
C ARG A 57 9.17 6.39 14.59
N LEU A 58 8.40 5.71 15.44
CA LEU A 58 7.41 6.36 16.30
C LEU A 58 8.10 6.98 17.52
N LEU A 59 7.51 8.04 18.07
CA LEU A 59 7.98 8.67 19.31
C LEU A 59 7.98 7.71 20.51
N THR A 60 7.14 6.66 20.46
CA THR A 60 7.12 5.56 21.43
C THR A 60 8.39 4.71 21.41
N GLY A 61 9.22 4.85 20.38
CA GLY A 61 10.43 4.05 20.15
C GLY A 61 10.22 2.84 19.25
N GLU A 62 8.97 2.55 18.86
CA GLU A 62 8.66 1.48 17.90
C GLU A 62 9.16 1.86 16.51
N VAL A 63 9.69 0.86 15.79
CA VAL A 63 10.24 1.05 14.44
C VAL A 63 9.59 0.10 13.46
N PHE A 64 9.20 0.63 12.31
CA PHE A 64 8.58 -0.10 11.22
C PHE A 64 9.30 0.16 9.91
N VAL A 65 9.35 -0.85 9.04
CA VAL A 65 9.77 -0.74 7.65
C VAL A 65 8.54 -0.85 6.77
N LEU A 66 8.27 0.18 5.98
CA LEU A 66 7.19 0.24 5.00
C LEU A 66 7.79 -0.10 3.63
N GLY A 67 7.63 -1.37 3.25
CA GLY A 67 7.97 -1.84 1.91
C GLY A 67 6.82 -1.63 0.93
N GLU A 68 7.05 -1.99 -0.34
CA GLU A 68 6.05 -1.79 -1.40
C GLU A 68 4.71 -2.47 -1.09
N PHE A 69 4.76 -3.68 -0.51
CA PHE A 69 3.62 -4.56 -0.27
C PHE A 69 3.37 -4.92 1.20
N SER A 70 4.26 -4.53 2.11
CA SER A 70 4.20 -4.96 3.51
C SER A 70 4.70 -3.90 4.48
N VAL A 71 4.15 -3.94 5.69
CA VAL A 71 4.65 -3.21 6.85
C VAL A 71 5.22 -4.20 7.84
N THR A 72 6.48 -4.02 8.22
CA THR A 72 7.19 -4.94 9.12
C THR A 72 7.66 -4.18 10.34
N ARG A 73 7.27 -4.62 11.53
CA ARG A 73 7.83 -4.11 12.78
C ARG A 73 9.21 -4.72 13.01
N VAL A 74 10.20 -3.89 13.38
CA VAL A 74 11.58 -4.33 13.58
C VAL A 74 12.06 -4.22 15.04
N ALA A 75 11.40 -3.40 15.86
CA ALA A 75 11.68 -3.25 17.30
C ALA A 75 10.38 -2.96 18.09
#